data_AF-A0A7W0YPB4-F1
#
_entry.id   AF-A0A7W0YPB4-F1
#
_cell.length_a   1.000
_cell.length_b   1.000
_cell.length_c   1.000
_cell.angle_alpha   90.00
_cell.angle_beta   90.00
_cell.angle_gamma   90.00
#
_symmetry.space_group_name_H-M   'P 1'
#
loop_
_entity.id
_entity.type
_entity.pdbx_description
1 polymer ?
#
loop_
_entity_poly.entity_id
_entity_poly.type
_entity_poly.pdbx_seq_one_letter_code
_entity_poly.pdbx_strand_id
1 'polypeptide(L)' 'MLSCIRSAALLGIDAYPVHVEIDISSGLPTFCTVGLPHGAVKEGRERVSAALGNAGFDFPLRRITVN' A
#
# COMPACT_ATOMS: atom_id res chain seq x y z
N MET A 1 11.17 -7.51 3.63
CA MET A 1 10.47 -6.35 4.22
C MET A 1 11.28 -5.09 3.93
N LEU A 2 10.73 -4.16 3.16
CA LEU A 2 11.40 -2.91 2.81
C LEU A 2 11.09 -1.79 3.81
N SER A 3 9.85 -1.71 4.27
CA SER A 3 9.39 -0.66 5.19
C SER A 3 8.22 -1.13 6.05
N CYS A 4 8.11 -0.58 7.25
CA CYS A 4 6.97 -0.75 8.16
C CYS A 4 6.59 0.63 8.71
N ILE A 5 5.32 1.00 8.61
CA ILE A 5 4.81 2.33 8.97
C ILE A 5 3.66 2.17 9.97
N ARG A 6 3.65 3.02 11.01
CA ARG A 6 2.52 3.13 11.93
C ARG A 6 1.36 3.84 11.24
N SER A 7 0.19 3.22 11.30
CA SER A 7 -1.04 3.74 10.71
C SER A 7 -2.23 3.47 11.65
N ALA A 8 -3.43 3.79 11.20
CA ALA A 8 -4.68 3.49 11.89
C ALA A 8 -5.72 2.92 10.92
N ALA A 9 -6.53 2.00 11.42
CA ALA A 9 -7.71 1.47 10.74
C ALA A 9 -8.98 1.77 11.54
N LEU A 10 -10.12 1.85 10.87
CA LEU A 10 -11.41 2.04 11.51
C LEU A 10 -12.14 0.71 11.66
N LEU A 11 -12.70 0.47 12.85
CA LEU A 11 -13.68 -0.58 13.11
C LEU A 11 -14.93 0.11 13.67
N GLY A 12 -15.93 0.31 12.80
CA GLY A 12 -17.06 1.19 13.12
C GLY A 12 -16.61 2.66 13.19
N ILE A 13 -16.81 3.29 14.34
CA ILE A 13 -16.38 4.68 14.62
C ILE A 13 -15.04 4.75 15.35
N ASP A 14 -14.53 3.62 15.82
CA ASP A 14 -13.34 3.55 16.63
C ASP A 14 -12.10 3.35 15.76
N ALA A 15 -11.03 4.08 16.09
CA ALA A 15 -9.74 3.97 15.43
C ALA A 15 -8.82 3.02 16.21
N TYR A 16 -8.17 2.10 15.49
CA TYR A 16 -7.24 1.14 16.05
C TYR A 16 -5.87 1.28 15.38
N PRO A 17 -4.77 1.25 16.17
CA PRO A 17 -3.43 1.32 15.61
C PRO A 17 -3.13 0.05 14.81
N VAL A 18 -2.54 0.23 13.63
CA VAL A 18 -2.08 -0.87 12.78
C VAL A 18 -0.67 -0.58 12.27
N HIS A 19 0.05 -1.63 11.90
CA HIS A 19 1.29 -1.50 11.15
C HIS A 19 1.03 -1.90 9.71
N VAL A 20 1.45 -1.04 8.79
CA VAL A 20 1.43 -1.33 7.35
C VAL A 20 2.84 -1.72 6.93
N GLU A 21 2.95 -2.91 6.36
CA GLU A 21 4.20 -3.48 5.90
C GLU A 21 4.27 -3.44 4.38
N ILE A 22 5.44 -3.08 3.86
CA ILE A 22 5.71 -3.04 2.43
C ILE A 22 6.91 -3.91 2.14
N ASP A 23 6.74 -4.82 1.18
CA ASP A 23 7.82 -5.61 0.62
C ASP A 23 7.98 -5.33 -0.88
N ILE A 24 9.22 -5.10 -1.31
CA ILE A 24 9.58 -4.95 -2.72
C ILE A 24 10.57 -6.05 -3.07
N SER A 25 10.19 -6.93 -3.99
CA SER A 25 10.98 -8.05 -4.46
C SER A 25 11.22 -7.98 -5.97
N SER A 26 12.26 -8.69 -6.43
CA SER A 26 12.52 -8.88 -7.85
C SER A 26 11.46 -9.77 -8.50
N GLY A 27 11.07 -9.46 -9.74
CA GLY A 27 10.10 -10.25 -10.50
C GLY A 27 9.30 -9.36 -11.45
N LEU A 28 8.30 -9.97 -12.10
CA LEU A 28 7.38 -9.22 -12.94
C LEU A 28 6.65 -8.14 -12.11
N PRO A 29 6.42 -6.94 -12.69
CA PRO A 29 5.68 -5.88 -12.02
C PRO A 29 4.30 -6.37 -11.59
N THR A 30 4.05 -6.33 -10.29
CA THR A 30 2.73 -6.66 -9.73
C THR A 30 2.57 -5.92 -8.41
N PHE A 31 1.34 -5.50 -8.12
CA PHE A 31 0.99 -4.85 -6.88
C PHE A 31 -0.13 -5.64 -6.22
N CYS A 32 0.11 -6.10 -4.99
CA CYS A 32 -0.87 -6.87 -4.24
C CYS A 32 -1.04 -6.28 -2.85
N THR A 33 -2.29 -6.19 -2.41
CA THR A 33 -2.63 -5.91 -1.01
C THR A 33 -3.21 -7.18 -0.40
N VAL A 34 -2.65 -7.62 0.73
CA VAL A 34 -3.05 -8.83 1.46
C VAL A 34 -3.64 -8.46 2.83
N GLY A 35 -4.16 -9.43 3.60
CA GLY A 35 -4.72 -9.15 4.94
C GLY A 35 -6.21 -8.77 4.98
N LEU A 36 -7.03 -9.27 4.05
CA LEU A 36 -8.47 -8.94 3.91
C LEU A 36 -8.75 -7.43 3.67
N PRO A 37 -8.10 -6.78 2.69
CA PRO A 37 -8.30 -5.36 2.44
C PRO A 37 -9.72 -5.07 1.93
N HIS A 38 -10.43 -4.18 2.62
CA HIS A 38 -11.71 -3.65 2.15
C HIS A 38 -11.53 -2.81 0.86
N GLY A 39 -12.61 -2.56 0.11
CA GLY A 39 -12.54 -1.89 -1.21
C GLY A 39 -11.75 -0.58 -1.24
N ALA A 40 -11.91 0.25 -0.20
CA ALA A 40 -11.22 1.53 -0.05
C ALA A 40 -9.68 1.42 -0.02
N VAL A 41 -9.14 0.28 0.43
CA VAL A 41 -7.69 0.01 0.45
C VAL A 41 -7.19 -0.33 -0.95
N LYS A 42 -7.97 -1.05 -1.76
CA LYS A 42 -7.60 -1.43 -3.14
C LYS A 42 -7.48 -0.21 -4.06
N GLU A 43 -8.35 0.77 -3.89
CA GLU A 43 -8.27 2.07 -4.58
C GLU A 43 -7.03 2.89 -4.18
N GLY A 44 -6.44 2.61 -3.01
CA GLY A 44 -5.24 3.29 -2.53
C GLY A 44 -4.08 3.23 -3.52
N ARG A 45 -3.94 2.11 -4.25
CA ARG A 45 -2.92 1.95 -5.31
C ARG A 45 -3.01 3.04 -6.37
N GLU A 46 -4.20 3.32 -6.88
CA GLU A 46 -4.40 4.30 -7.96
C GLU A 46 -4.15 5.72 -7.46
N ARG A 47 -4.60 6.04 -6.25
CA ARG A 47 -4.33 7.33 -5.60
C ARG A 47 -2.83 7.55 -5.39
N VAL A 48 -2.11 6.55 -4.90
CA VAL A 48 -0.66 6.63 -4.68
C VAL A 48 0.09 6.75 -6.01
N SER A 49 -0.29 5.98 -7.03
CA SER A 49 0.33 6.08 -8.35
C SER A 49 0.15 7.46 -8.98
N ALA A 50 -1.05 8.03 -8.89
CA ALA A 50 -1.33 9.39 -9.39
C ALA A 50 -0.56 10.45 -8.60
N ALA A 51 -0.49 10.32 -7.27
CA ALA A 51 0.26 11.24 -6.42
C ALA A 51 1.76 11.21 -6.73
N LEU A 52 2.36 10.03 -6.93
CA LEU A 52 3.77 9.90 -7.32
C LEU A 52 4.03 10.55 -8.68
N GLY A 53 3.18 10.28 -9.68
CA GLY A 53 3.31 10.90 -11.00
C GLY A 53 3.21 12.43 -10.96
N ASN A 54 2.24 12.97 -10.21
CA ASN A 54 2.07 14.41 -10.04
C ASN A 54 3.23 15.07 -9.26
N ALA A 55 3.92 14.31 -8.41
CA ALA A 55 5.09 14.77 -7.66
C ALA A 55 6.42 14.56 -8.41
N GLY A 56 6.38 14.04 -9.65
CA GLY A 56 7.57 13.80 -10.47
C GLY A 56 8.38 12.56 -10.08
N PHE A 57 7.77 11.62 -9.35
CA PHE A 57 8.38 10.34 -8.99
C PHE A 57 7.89 9.21 -9.88
N ASP A 58 8.80 8.29 -10.20
CA ASP A 58 8.48 7.08 -10.93
C ASP A 58 7.87 6.01 -10.01
N PHE A 59 6.83 5.35 -10.49
CA PHE A 59 6.29 4.17 -9.81
C PHE A 59 7.17 2.95 -10.10
N PRO A 60 7.68 2.23 -9.06
CA PRO A 60 8.64 1.16 -9.27
C PRO A 60 8.01 -0.03 -10.02
N LEU A 61 8.64 -0.43 -11.13
CA LEU A 61 8.26 -1.61 -11.93
C LEU A 61 8.80 -2.90 -11.30
N ARG A 62 8.38 -3.20 -10.07
CA ARG A 62 8.79 -4.40 -9.31
C ARG A 62 7.58 -5.10 -8.69
N ARG A 63 7.80 -6.25 -8.06
CA ARG A 63 6.77 -6.93 -7.27
C ARG A 63 6.64 -6.24 -5.92
N ILE A 64 5.48 -5.66 -5.66
CA ILE A 64 5.17 -4.90 -4.45
C ILE A 64 4.03 -5.60 -3.72
N THR A 65 4.26 -5.92 -2.45
CA THR A 65 3.23 -6.48 -1.56
C THR A 65 3.03 -5.53 -0.39
N VAL A 66 1.78 -5.19 -0.11
CA VAL A 66 1.36 -4.36 1.03
C VAL A 66 0.47 -5.19 1.95
N ASN A 67 0.78 -5.23 3.24
CA ASN A 67 0.00 -5.90 4.28
C ASN A 67 -0.37 -4.89 5.35
#